data_AF-A0A510GA97-F1
#
_entry.id   AF-A0A510GA97-F1
#
_cell.length_a   1.000
_cell.length_b   1.000
_cell.length_c   1.000
_cell.angle_alpha   90.00
_cell.angle_beta   90.00
_cell.angle_gamma   90.00
#
_symmetry.space_group_name_H-M   'P 1'
#
loop_
_entity.id
_entity.type
_entity.pdbx_description
1 polymer ?
#
loop_
_entity_poly.entity_id
_entity_poly.type
_entity_poly.pdbx_seq_one_letter_code
_entity_poly.pdbx_strand_id
1 'polypeptide(L)'
;MFQKGYKEINEYTEQGKTIDFADVAKVLPIEKIKMGAYDRGFDRDALINNYTIKNIDENSNAYKSGLRNGDIVIKYDFPKWGSPDQIVTIKTTRGEFKFRPESANKKDIYRFKPNLSEEDKLKIKKFFSF
;
A
#
# COMPACT_ATOMS: atom_id res chain seq x y z
N MET A 1 28.96 -7.83 18.22
CA MET A 1 28.32 -6.50 18.12
C MET A 1 26.78 -6.53 18.30
N PHE A 2 26.18 -7.66 18.71
CA PHE A 2 24.71 -7.90 18.68
C PHE A 2 23.97 -7.68 20.01
N GLN A 3 24.66 -7.36 21.10
CA GLN A 3 24.04 -7.15 22.42
C GLN A 3 23.34 -5.79 22.58
N LYS A 4 23.70 -4.79 21.77
CA LYS A 4 23.24 -3.40 21.96
C LYS A 4 21.77 -3.22 21.58
N GLY A 5 21.34 -3.77 20.44
CA GLY A 5 19.95 -3.69 19.98
C GLY A 5 18.94 -4.50 20.82
N TYR A 6 19.39 -5.55 21.52
CA TYR A 6 18.54 -6.34 22.43
C TYR A 6 18.22 -5.57 23.72
N LYS A 7 19.19 -4.79 24.21
CA LYS A 7 19.03 -4.00 25.42
C LYS A 7 18.00 -2.89 25.23
N GLU A 8 18.02 -2.24 24.06
CA GLU A 8 17.09 -1.17 23.69
C GLU A 8 15.63 -1.68 23.61
N ILE A 9 15.38 -2.85 23.02
CA ILE A 9 14.01 -3.42 22.89
C ILE A 9 13.40 -3.82 24.25
N ASN A 10 14.20 -4.44 25.12
CA ASN A 10 13.73 -4.86 26.45
C ASN A 10 13.37 -3.65 27.31
N GLU A 11 14.15 -2.56 27.24
CA GLU A 11 13.86 -1.31 27.95
C GLU A 11 12.53 -0.67 27.54
N TYR A 12 12.12 -0.79 26.26
CA TYR A 12 10.82 -0.30 25.79
C TYR A 12 9.64 -1.15 26.27
N THR A 13 9.85 -2.46 26.39
CA THR A 13 8.78 -3.43 26.73
C THR A 13 8.47 -3.41 28.22
N GLU A 14 9.48 -3.23 29.08
CA GLU A 14 9.34 -3.28 30.54
C GLU A 14 8.71 -2.03 31.18
N GLN A 15 8.60 -0.90 30.45
CA GLN A 15 8.22 0.39 31.07
C GLN A 15 6.95 1.04 30.52
N GLY A 16 6.21 0.41 29.60
CA GLY A 16 5.02 1.01 28.99
C GLY A 16 5.31 2.39 28.36
N LYS A 17 6.56 2.63 27.95
CA LYS A 17 7.03 3.92 27.48
C LYS A 17 6.72 4.11 26.00
N THR A 18 6.41 5.36 25.65
CA THR A 18 6.38 5.85 24.26
C THR A 18 7.72 5.59 23.60
N ILE A 19 7.70 4.91 22.45
CA ILE A 19 8.89 4.62 21.64
C ILE A 19 8.93 5.59 20.46
N ASP A 20 10.07 6.20 20.19
CA ASP A 20 10.28 6.97 18.96
C ASP A 20 10.44 6.01 17.78
N PHE A 21 9.67 6.22 16.72
CA PHE A 21 9.77 5.44 15.49
C PHE A 21 11.18 5.49 14.87
N ALA A 22 11.90 6.62 15.01
CA ALA A 22 13.27 6.75 14.55
C ALA A 22 14.22 5.76 15.22
N ASP A 23 13.94 5.35 16.47
CA ASP A 23 14.71 4.33 17.17
C ASP A 23 14.34 2.93 16.69
N VAL A 24 13.04 2.65 16.47
CA VAL A 24 12.59 1.39 15.86
C VAL A 24 13.18 1.21 14.45
N ALA A 25 13.27 2.27 13.66
CA ALA A 25 13.83 2.25 12.32
C ALA A 25 15.35 2.01 12.26
N LYS A 26 16.07 2.21 13.37
CA LYS A 26 17.50 1.84 13.47
C LYS A 26 17.69 0.35 13.68
N VAL A 27 16.71 -0.32 14.29
CA VAL A 27 16.80 -1.72 14.71
C VAL A 27 16.12 -2.66 13.70
N LEU A 28 14.96 -2.26 13.18
CA LEU A 28 14.20 -3.04 12.21
C LEU A 28 14.45 -2.58 10.76
N PRO A 29 14.47 -3.51 9.80
CA PRO A 29 14.68 -3.22 8.38
C PRO A 29 13.39 -2.66 7.74
N ILE A 30 12.95 -1.50 8.22
CA ILE A 30 11.77 -0.79 7.74
C ILE A 30 12.18 0.38 6.84
N GLU A 31 11.29 0.73 5.93
CA GLU A 31 11.41 1.92 5.09
C GLU A 31 10.12 2.74 5.15
N LYS A 32 10.31 4.06 5.02
CA LYS A 32 9.24 5.03 4.92
C LYS A 32 8.77 5.11 3.47
N ILE A 33 7.47 4.94 3.27
CA ILE A 33 6.84 5.11 1.96
C ILE A 33 5.64 6.06 2.09
N LYS A 34 5.26 6.69 0.98
CA LYS A 34 4.08 7.54 0.92
C LYS A 34 2.92 6.78 0.30
N MET A 35 1.89 6.49 1.09
CA MET A 35 0.67 5.83 0.64
C MET A 35 -0.56 6.48 1.27
N GLY A 36 -1.66 6.53 0.53
CA GLY A 36 -2.94 7.03 1.03
C GLY A 36 -4.09 6.17 0.54
N ALA A 37 -5.31 6.53 0.93
CA ALA A 37 -6.50 6.03 0.25
C ALA A 37 -6.34 6.34 -1.24
N TYR A 38 -6.51 5.33 -2.07
CA TYR A 38 -6.30 5.47 -3.49
C TYR A 38 -7.57 6.00 -4.16
N ASP A 39 -7.38 6.96 -5.05
CA ASP A 39 -8.42 7.45 -5.94
C ASP A 39 -8.31 6.70 -7.27
N ARG A 40 -9.44 6.17 -7.71
CA ARG A 40 -9.56 5.46 -8.98
C ARG A 40 -9.78 6.43 -10.14
N GLY A 41 -10.18 7.66 -9.84
CA GLY A 41 -10.53 8.67 -10.82
C GLY A 41 -11.89 8.45 -11.48
N PHE A 42 -12.79 7.65 -10.90
CA PHE A 42 -14.16 7.46 -11.40
C PHE A 42 -15.12 7.01 -10.29
N ASP A 43 -16.42 7.05 -10.59
CA ASP A 43 -17.49 6.71 -9.66
C ASP A 43 -17.48 5.22 -9.28
N ARG A 44 -17.21 4.96 -7.99
CA ARG A 44 -17.19 3.61 -7.41
C ARG A 44 -18.57 2.95 -7.41
N ASP A 45 -19.62 3.70 -7.12
CA ASP A 45 -20.95 3.14 -6.93
C ASP A 45 -21.55 2.77 -8.29
N ALA A 46 -21.26 3.55 -9.33
CA ALA A 46 -21.56 3.17 -10.71
C ALA A 46 -20.87 1.85 -11.11
N LEU A 47 -19.59 1.67 -10.73
CA LEU A 47 -18.88 0.42 -10.99
C LEU A 47 -19.53 -0.77 -10.26
N ILE A 48 -19.84 -0.64 -8.97
CA ILE A 48 -20.32 -1.76 -8.15
C ILE A 48 -21.76 -2.12 -8.47
N ASN A 49 -22.62 -1.11 -8.63
CA ASN A 49 -24.06 -1.34 -8.76
C ASN A 49 -24.48 -1.59 -10.22
N ASN A 50 -23.79 -0.96 -11.18
CA ASN A 50 -24.20 -0.94 -12.58
C ASN A 50 -23.16 -1.54 -13.52
N TYR A 51 -22.03 -2.02 -13.01
CA TYR A 51 -20.94 -2.60 -13.82
C TYR A 51 -20.53 -1.68 -14.98
N THR A 52 -20.46 -0.37 -14.72
CA THR A 52 -20.15 0.62 -15.75
C THR A 52 -19.25 1.73 -15.22
N ILE A 53 -18.41 2.27 -16.09
CA ILE A 53 -17.56 3.41 -15.78
C ILE A 53 -18.35 4.71 -15.98
N LYS A 54 -18.41 5.54 -14.94
CA LYS A 54 -19.02 6.88 -14.98
C LYS A 54 -18.17 7.89 -14.25
N ASN A 55 -18.34 9.16 -14.63
CA ASN A 55 -17.66 10.32 -14.05
C ASN A 55 -16.14 10.12 -13.97
N ILE A 56 -15.54 9.52 -15.01
CA ILE A 56 -14.09 9.39 -15.06
C ILE A 56 -13.44 10.77 -15.22
N ASP A 57 -12.50 11.09 -14.33
CA ASP A 57 -11.68 12.29 -14.41
C ASP A 57 -10.67 12.14 -15.55
N GLU A 58 -10.66 13.09 -16.48
CA GLU A 58 -9.77 13.10 -17.66
C GLU A 58 -8.29 13.20 -17.29
N ASN A 59 -7.98 13.75 -16.11
CA ASN A 59 -6.61 13.83 -15.62
C ASN A 59 -6.16 12.53 -14.92
N SER A 60 -7.08 11.61 -14.64
CA SER A 60 -6.78 10.40 -13.89
C SER A 60 -5.92 9.40 -14.67
N ASN A 61 -5.12 8.62 -13.95
CA ASN A 61 -4.43 7.46 -14.52
C ASN A 61 -5.39 6.43 -15.13
N ALA A 62 -6.63 6.33 -14.65
CA ALA A 62 -7.64 5.48 -15.27
C ALA A 62 -7.98 5.97 -16.69
N TYR A 63 -8.21 7.27 -16.87
CA TYR A 63 -8.45 7.84 -18.19
C TYR A 63 -7.24 7.70 -19.10
N LYS A 64 -6.03 7.97 -18.59
CA LYS A 64 -4.77 7.82 -19.34
C LYS A 64 -4.51 6.38 -19.79
N SER A 65 -5.02 5.38 -19.06
CA SER A 65 -4.96 3.97 -19.47
C SER A 65 -5.86 3.63 -20.66
N GLY A 66 -6.76 4.53 -21.03
CA GLY A 66 -7.71 4.35 -22.13
C GLY A 66 -9.12 3.99 -21.69
N LEU A 67 -9.41 3.86 -20.40
CA LEU A 67 -10.76 3.64 -19.86
C LEU A 67 -11.65 4.87 -20.12
N ARG A 68 -12.94 4.68 -20.42
CA ARG A 68 -13.86 5.77 -20.79
C ARG A 68 -15.22 5.62 -20.12
N ASN A 69 -15.92 6.74 -19.96
CA ASN A 69 -17.33 6.75 -19.54
C ASN A 69 -18.17 5.87 -20.48
N GLY A 70 -19.05 5.05 -19.90
CA GLY A 70 -19.90 4.11 -20.64
C GLY A 70 -19.26 2.76 -20.91
N ASP A 71 -17.96 2.55 -20.63
CA ASP A 71 -17.36 1.22 -20.69
C ASP A 71 -18.11 0.26 -19.75
N ILE A 72 -18.54 -0.88 -20.29
CA ILE A 72 -19.23 -1.94 -19.55
C ILE A 72 -18.20 -2.90 -18.96
N VAL A 73 -18.20 -3.04 -17.64
CA VAL A 73 -17.21 -3.81 -16.89
C VAL A 73 -17.67 -5.25 -16.73
N ILE A 74 -16.79 -6.18 -17.10
CA ILE A 74 -16.99 -7.63 -16.98
C ILE A 74 -16.34 -8.14 -15.68
N LYS A 75 -15.15 -7.61 -15.36
CA LYS A 75 -14.38 -8.02 -14.19
C LYS A 75 -13.50 -6.85 -13.74
N TYR A 76 -13.27 -6.73 -12.45
CA TYR A 76 -12.28 -5.81 -11.91
C TYR A 76 -11.49 -6.48 -10.80
N ASP A 77 -10.23 -6.06 -10.64
CA ASP A 77 -9.35 -6.46 -9.56
C ASP A 77 -8.74 -5.21 -8.92
N PHE A 78 -9.08 -5.00 -7.65
CA PHE A 78 -8.51 -3.92 -6.83
C PHE A 78 -7.52 -4.52 -5.85
N PRO A 79 -6.27 -4.04 -5.83
CA PRO A 79 -5.27 -4.54 -4.90
C PRO A 79 -5.71 -4.28 -3.45
N LYS A 80 -5.38 -5.23 -2.57
CA LYS A 80 -5.64 -5.10 -1.13
C LYS A 80 -4.89 -3.90 -0.55
N TRP A 81 -5.45 -3.33 0.52
CA TRP A 81 -4.81 -2.27 1.29
C TRP A 81 -3.38 -2.68 1.70
N GLY A 82 -2.40 -1.80 1.45
CA GLY A 82 -1.01 -1.97 1.94
C GLY A 82 0.05 -2.35 0.90
N SER A 83 -0.29 -2.59 -0.37
CA SER A 83 0.72 -2.72 -1.43
C SER A 83 1.12 -1.34 -1.97
N PRO A 84 2.40 -0.98 -2.13
CA PRO A 84 2.78 0.33 -2.69
C PRO A 84 2.70 0.38 -4.21
N ASP A 85 2.74 -0.77 -4.86
CA ASP A 85 2.70 -0.95 -6.31
C ASP A 85 1.32 -1.43 -6.76
N GLN A 86 0.27 -0.74 -6.30
CA GLN A 86 -1.12 -1.05 -6.64
C GLN A 86 -1.35 -0.86 -8.13
N ILE A 87 -1.62 -1.94 -8.85
CA ILE A 87 -2.14 -1.89 -10.20
C ILE A 87 -3.59 -2.33 -10.14
N VAL A 88 -4.50 -1.45 -10.52
CA VAL A 88 -5.90 -1.79 -10.74
C VAL A 88 -6.01 -2.40 -12.13
N THR A 89 -6.74 -3.52 -12.24
CA THR A 89 -7.10 -4.10 -13.53
C THR A 89 -8.60 -4.04 -13.72
N ILE A 90 -9.07 -3.38 -14.79
CA ILE A 90 -10.47 -3.35 -15.19
C ILE A 90 -10.60 -4.03 -16.54
N LYS A 91 -11.39 -5.10 -16.61
CA LYS A 91 -11.74 -5.77 -17.86
C LYS A 91 -13.14 -5.35 -18.27
N THR A 92 -13.25 -4.85 -19.48
CA THR A 92 -14.49 -4.38 -20.10
C THR A 92 -14.80 -5.23 -21.35
N THR A 93 -15.94 -4.97 -21.98
CA THR A 93 -16.26 -5.50 -23.31
C THR A 93 -15.31 -5.01 -24.41
N ARG A 94 -14.66 -3.86 -24.22
CA ARG A 94 -13.72 -3.26 -25.18
C ARG A 94 -12.28 -3.73 -25.00
N GLY A 95 -11.91 -4.17 -23.79
CA GLY A 95 -10.55 -4.57 -23.49
C GLY A 95 -10.21 -4.55 -22.00
N GLU A 96 -8.95 -4.86 -21.69
CA GLU A 96 -8.39 -4.84 -20.35
C GLU A 96 -7.52 -3.60 -20.14
N PHE A 97 -7.77 -2.89 -19.04
CA PHE A 97 -7.10 -1.65 -18.68
C PHE A 97 -6.38 -1.81 -17.35
N LYS A 98 -5.11 -1.40 -17.33
CA LYS A 98 -4.26 -1.44 -16.14
C LYS A 98 -3.76 -0.05 -15.82
N PHE A 99 -3.91 0.36 -14.57
CA PHE A 99 -3.42 1.67 -14.12
C PHE A 99 -3.06 1.66 -12.65
N ARG A 100 -2.11 2.52 -12.29
CA ARG A 100 -1.79 2.82 -10.90
C ARG A 100 -2.79 3.86 -10.39
N PRO A 101 -3.60 3.56 -9.37
CA PRO A 101 -4.55 4.53 -8.87
C PRO A 101 -3.80 5.70 -8.22
N GLU A 102 -4.42 6.87 -8.24
CA GLU A 102 -3.82 8.08 -7.70
C GLU A 102 -4.02 8.14 -6.19
N SER A 103 -3.39 9.11 -5.54
CA SER A 103 -3.68 9.39 -4.14
C SER A 103 -3.32 10.84 -3.87
N ALA A 104 -4.35 11.67 -3.69
CA ALA A 104 -4.17 13.07 -3.30
C ALA A 104 -3.71 13.20 -1.84
N ASN A 105 -4.15 12.28 -0.98
CA ASN A 105 -3.88 12.30 0.46
C ASN A 105 -2.89 11.21 0.87
N LYS A 106 -1.69 11.25 0.28
CA LYS A 106 -0.61 10.33 0.69
C LYS A 106 -0.16 10.65 2.11
N LYS A 107 -0.19 9.65 2.97
CA LYS A 107 0.37 9.71 4.32
C LYS A 107 1.68 8.94 4.34
N ASP A 108 2.51 9.29 5.30
CA ASP A 108 3.69 8.51 5.61
C ASP A 108 3.24 7.20 6.26
N ILE A 109 3.59 6.07 5.64
CA ILE A 109 3.43 4.75 6.23
C ILE A 109 4.77 4.03 6.19
N TYR A 110 4.88 2.96 6.97
CA TYR A 110 6.11 2.21 7.14
C TYR A 110 5.88 0.76 6.77
N ARG A 111 6.76 0.21 5.93
CA ARG A 111 6.76 -1.21 5.58
C ARG A 111 8.14 -1.81 5.86
N PHE A 112 8.19 -3.12 6.02
CA PHE A 112 9.47 -3.82 5.89
C PHE A 112 10.02 -3.67 4.48
N LYS A 113 11.33 -3.55 4.36
CA LYS A 113 12.00 -3.52 3.06
C LYS A 113 11.60 -4.78 2.27
N PRO A 114 11.27 -4.68 0.98
CA PRO A 114 10.79 -5.83 0.20
C PRO A 114 11.85 -6.94 0.04
N ASN A 115 13.14 -6.58 0.14
CA ASN A 115 14.28 -7.48 -0.04
C ASN A 115 14.94 -7.79 1.30
N LEU A 116 14.23 -8.49 2.20
CA LEU A 116 14.77 -8.88 3.51
C LEU A 116 15.79 -10.03 3.37
N SER A 117 16.97 -9.85 3.97
CA SER A 117 17.91 -10.96 4.19
C SER A 117 17.38 -11.95 5.24
N GLU A 118 18.00 -13.13 5.36
CA GLU A 118 17.65 -14.07 6.44
C GLU A 118 17.95 -13.48 7.84
N GLU A 119 19.00 -12.66 7.95
CA GLU A 119 19.32 -11.95 9.19
C GLU A 119 18.22 -10.94 9.55
N ASP A 120 17.71 -10.20 8.56
CA ASP A 120 16.61 -9.24 8.74
C ASP A 120 15.33 -9.95 9.22
N LYS A 121 14.99 -11.08 8.61
CA LYS A 121 13.83 -11.89 9.03
C LYS A 121 13.98 -12.39 10.47
N LEU A 122 15.19 -12.82 10.85
CA LEU A 122 15.47 -13.28 12.21
C LEU A 122 15.36 -12.14 13.23
N LYS A 123 15.84 -10.93 12.90
CA LYS A 123 15.69 -9.73 13.73
C LYS A 123 14.22 -9.38 13.94
N ILE A 124 13.41 -9.42 12.88
CA ILE A 124 11.96 -9.16 12.97
C ILE A 124 11.28 -10.16 13.91
N LYS A 125 11.51 -11.47 13.72
CA LYS A 125 10.90 -12.51 14.57
C LYS A 125 11.23 -12.31 16.04
N LYS A 126 12.51 -12.06 16.35
CA LYS A 126 12.99 -11.78 17.71
C LYS A 126 12.35 -10.54 18.32
N PHE A 127 12.19 -9.47 17.54
CA PHE A 127 11.58 -8.21 18.00
C PHE A 127 10.11 -8.39 18.40
N PHE A 128 9.34 -9.15 17.60
CA PHE A 128 7.92 -9.38 17.85
C PHE A 128 7.63 -10.62 18.71
N SER A 129 8.66 -11.26 19.27
CA SER A 129 8.53 -12.47 20.10
C SER A 129 7.76 -13.62 19.41
N PHE A 130 7.96 -13.77 18.08
CA PHE A 130 7.47 -14.92 17.30
C PHE A 130 8.55 -15.98 17.11
#